data_AF-A0A0F4PW96-F1
#
_entry.id   AF-A0A0F4PW96-F1
#
_cell.length_a   1.000
_cell.length_b   1.000
_cell.length_c   1.000
_cell.angle_alpha   90.00
_cell.angle_beta   90.00
_cell.angle_gamma   90.00
#
_symmetry.space_group_name_H-M   'P 1'
#
loop_
_entity.id
_entity.type
_entity.pdbx_description
1 polymer ?
#
loop_
_entity_poly.entity_id
_entity_poly.type
_entity_poly.pdbx_seq_one_letter_code
_entity_poly.pdbx_strand_id
1 'polypeptide(L)'
;MTAELPWEFDHPKEPGIYFVAIKLGPDLGVYDFLLWSGSNWETDQKGKIIAHVSANTLKEALDISWPENSEVDYKPKQLSESDDDLWTEA
;
A
#
# COMPACT_ATOMS: atom_id res chain seq x y z
N MET A 1 -9.82 -19.13 -9.69
CA MET A 1 -8.85 -19.66 -8.72
C MET A 1 -8.84 -18.73 -7.53
N THR A 2 -8.95 -19.25 -6.32
CA THR A 2 -8.81 -18.44 -5.10
C THR A 2 -7.31 -18.41 -4.77
N ALA A 3 -6.69 -17.23 -4.84
CA ALA A 3 -5.30 -17.09 -4.42
C ALA A 3 -5.23 -17.15 -2.89
N GLU A 4 -4.51 -18.13 -2.34
CA GLU A 4 -4.22 -18.16 -0.91
C GLU A 4 -3.05 -17.21 -0.64
N LEU A 5 -3.30 -16.17 0.17
CA LEU A 5 -2.25 -15.23 0.57
C LEU A 5 -1.47 -15.80 1.77
N PRO A 6 -0.13 -15.75 1.75
CA PRO A 6 0.72 -16.21 2.85
C PRO A 6 0.70 -15.17 3.99
N TRP A 7 -0.36 -15.16 4.79
CA TRP A 7 -0.51 -14.24 5.92
C TRP A 7 0.50 -14.53 7.03
N GLU A 8 1.18 -13.47 7.49
CA GLU A 8 1.99 -13.46 8.70
C GLU A 8 1.22 -12.75 9.84
N PHE A 9 1.32 -13.26 11.06
CA PHE A 9 0.56 -12.75 12.22
C PHE A 9 1.40 -11.95 13.21
N ASP A 10 2.72 -11.92 13.02
CA ASP A 10 3.66 -11.18 13.86
C ASP A 10 3.89 -9.75 13.30
N HIS A 11 4.99 -9.10 13.69
CA HIS A 11 5.42 -7.84 13.09
C HIS A 11 6.33 -8.10 11.88
N PRO A 12 6.27 -7.27 10.83
CA PRO A 12 7.17 -7.43 9.70
C PRO A 12 8.63 -7.20 10.10
N LYS A 13 9.53 -7.99 9.52
CA LYS A 13 10.97 -7.89 9.79
C LYS A 13 11.63 -6.72 9.08
N GLU A 14 11.14 -6.38 7.89
CA GLU A 14 11.75 -5.40 7.00
C GLU A 14 10.82 -4.19 6.83
N PRO A 15 11.35 -2.96 6.84
CA PRO A 15 10.58 -1.77 6.48
C PRO A 15 9.99 -1.89 5.07
N GLY A 16 8.78 -1.39 4.86
CA GLY A 16 8.12 -1.45 3.56
C GLY A 16 6.60 -1.37 3.62
N ILE A 17 5.97 -1.51 2.46
CA ILE A 17 4.51 -1.47 2.32
C ILE A 17 3.96 -2.88 2.45
N TYR A 18 2.94 -3.04 3.30
CA TYR A 18 2.28 -4.30 3.55
C TYR A 18 0.78 -4.16 3.35
N PHE A 19 0.17 -5.20 2.80
CA PHE A 19 -1.26 -5.39 2.85
C PHE A 19 -1.62 -6.02 4.21
N VAL A 20 -2.47 -5.35 4.98
CA VAL A 20 -2.74 -5.70 6.37
C VAL A 20 -4.22 -5.99 6.59
N ALA A 21 -4.48 -6.86 7.57
CA ALA A 21 -5.81 -7.09 8.13
C ALA A 21 -5.90 -6.37 9.48
N ILE A 22 -6.87 -5.47 9.60
CA ILE A 22 -7.06 -4.59 10.76
C ILE A 22 -8.37 -4.95 11.43
N LYS A 23 -8.30 -5.33 12.70
CA LYS A 23 -9.46 -5.62 13.55
C LYS A 23 -9.91 -4.34 14.26
N LEU A 24 -11.13 -3.89 13.99
CA LEU A 24 -11.74 -2.70 14.58
C LEU A 24 -12.67 -3.03 15.77
N GLY A 25 -13.08 -4.29 15.90
CA GLY A 25 -13.97 -4.77 16.96
C GLY A 25 -14.14 -6.30 16.92
N PRO A 26 -15.08 -6.88 17.69
CA PRO A 26 -15.33 -8.32 17.70
C PRO A 26 -15.74 -8.86 16.32
N ASP A 27 -16.62 -8.13 15.61
CA ASP A 27 -17.21 -8.55 14.33
C ASP A 27 -16.90 -7.58 13.18
N LEU A 28 -15.94 -6.66 13.37
CA LEU A 28 -15.57 -5.66 12.37
C LEU A 28 -14.07 -5.69 12.10
N GLY A 29 -13.73 -5.77 10.82
CA GLY A 29 -12.37 -5.64 10.33
C GLY A 29 -12.33 -5.02 8.95
N VAL A 30 -11.18 -4.47 8.59
CA VAL A 30 -10.90 -3.88 7.29
C VAL A 30 -9.54 -4.36 6.79
N TYR A 31 -9.33 -4.26 5.50
CA TYR A 31 -8.02 -4.45 4.89
C TYR A 31 -7.50 -3.12 4.37
N ASP A 32 -6.21 -2.89 4.49
CA ASP A 32 -5.57 -1.67 4.01
C ASP A 32 -4.11 -1.92 3.62
N PHE A 33 -3.49 -0.95 2.95
CA PHE A 33 -2.05 -0.90 2.75
C PHE A 33 -1.42 0.08 3.73
N LEU A 34 -0.52 -0.41 4.57
CA LEU A 34 0.19 0.41 5.55
C LEU A 34 1.69 0.33 5.36
N LEU A 35 2.38 1.43 5.66
CA LEU A 35 3.84 1.47 5.71
C LEU A 35 4.31 1.00 7.09
N TRP A 36 5.24 0.06 7.11
CA TRP A 36 6.00 -0.35 8.29
C TRP A 36 7.36 0.35 8.26
N SER A 37 7.66 1.14 9.28
CA SER A 37 8.93 1.86 9.41
C SER A 37 10.11 0.97 9.87
N GLY A 38 9.86 -0.31 10.16
CA GLY A 38 10.81 -1.21 10.83
C GLY A 38 10.55 -1.36 12.33
N SER A 39 9.72 -0.48 12.90
CA SER A 39 9.41 -0.48 14.33
C SER A 39 7.93 -0.22 14.63
N ASN A 40 7.27 0.58 13.80
CA ASN A 40 5.88 0.99 13.97
C ASN A 40 5.16 1.04 12.63
N TRP A 41 3.85 0.79 12.68
CA TRP A 41 2.95 1.00 11.55
C TRP A 41 2.60 2.48 11.44
N GLU A 42 2.76 3.04 10.25
CA GLU A 42 2.33 4.40 9.95
C GLU A 42 0.84 4.39 9.63
N THR A 43 0.02 4.63 10.65
CA THR A 43 -1.44 4.65 10.50
C THR A 43 -2.11 5.46 11.60
N ASP A 44 -3.17 6.18 11.21
CA ASP A 44 -4.06 6.87 12.15
C ASP A 44 -5.20 5.96 12.60
N GLN A 45 -5.27 4.73 12.07
CA GLN A 45 -6.32 3.79 12.39
C GLN A 45 -6.18 3.28 13.83
N LYS A 46 -7.29 3.34 14.58
CA LYS A 46 -7.35 2.87 15.98
C LYS A 46 -7.52 1.35 16.12
N GLY A 47 -7.44 0.60 15.02
CA GLY A 47 -7.60 -0.85 15.00
C GLY A 47 -6.32 -1.60 15.36
N LYS A 48 -6.47 -2.89 15.68
CA LYS A 48 -5.32 -3.78 15.86
C LYS A 48 -5.01 -4.48 14.54
N ILE A 49 -3.80 -4.32 14.03
CA ILE A 49 -3.30 -5.14 12.93
C ILE A 49 -3.11 -6.57 13.45
N ILE A 50 -3.77 -7.53 12.80
CA ILE A 50 -3.77 -8.95 13.21
C ILE A 50 -3.05 -9.86 12.22
N ALA A 51 -2.87 -9.42 10.97
CA ALA A 51 -2.11 -10.14 9.98
C ALA A 51 -1.59 -9.17 8.91
N HIS A 52 -0.53 -9.56 8.21
CA HIS A 52 0.06 -8.80 7.12
C HIS A 52 0.63 -9.72 6.04
N VAL A 53 0.82 -9.17 4.84
CA VAL A 53 1.58 -9.77 3.74
C VAL A 53 2.32 -8.65 3.00
N SER A 54 3.56 -8.90 2.59
CA SER A 54 4.34 -7.91 1.83
C SER A 54 3.64 -7.56 0.53
N ALA A 55 3.62 -6.27 0.17
CA ALA A 55 3.06 -5.83 -1.11
C ALA A 55 3.81 -6.45 -2.30
N ASN A 56 5.11 -6.75 -2.15
CA ASN A 56 5.88 -7.46 -3.18
C ASN A 56 5.38 -8.89 -3.36
N THR A 57 5.16 -9.61 -2.26
CA THR A 57 4.58 -10.97 -2.29
C THR A 57 3.16 -10.96 -2.87
N LEU A 58 2.36 -9.95 -2.53
CA LEU A 58 1.03 -9.78 -3.11
C LEU A 58 1.09 -9.54 -4.62
N LYS A 59 2.02 -8.70 -5.09
CA LYS A 59 2.24 -8.47 -6.52
C LYS A 59 2.61 -9.76 -7.25
N GLU A 60 3.45 -10.60 -6.67
CA GLU A 60 3.83 -11.89 -7.25
C GLU A 60 2.67 -12.90 -7.29
N ALA A 61 1.76 -12.83 -6.31
CA ALA A 61 0.57 -13.68 -6.25
C ALA A 61 -0.55 -13.25 -7.21
N LEU A 62 -0.57 -11.98 -7.62
CA LEU A 62 -1.56 -11.44 -8.54
C LEU A 62 -1.05 -11.60 -9.99
N ASP A 63 -1.51 -12.66 -10.65
CA ASP A 63 -1.33 -12.84 -12.10
C ASP A 63 -2.22 -11.84 -12.85
N ILE A 64 -1.73 -10.60 -12.97
CA ILE A 64 -2.44 -9.53 -13.67
C ILE A 64 -2.08 -9.64 -15.15
N SER A 65 -2.98 -10.25 -15.92
CA SER A 65 -3.03 -10.05 -17.36
C SER A 65 -3.50 -8.62 -17.63
N TRP A 66 -2.54 -7.70 -17.78
CA TRP A 66 -2.85 -6.37 -18.27
C TRP A 66 -3.56 -6.49 -19.62
N PRO A 67 -4.67 -5.77 -19.86
CA PRO A 67 -5.25 -5.74 -21.19
C PRO A 67 -4.20 -5.12 -22.12
N GLU A 68 -3.62 -5.92 -23.02
CA GLU A 68 -2.48 -5.56 -23.89
C GLU A 68 -2.76 -4.43 -24.92
N ASN A 69 -3.81 -3.62 -24.72
CA ASN A 69 -4.22 -2.54 -25.63
C ASN A 69 -4.55 -1.23 -24.91
N SER A 70 -3.92 -0.93 -23.78
CA SER A 70 -3.94 0.45 -23.27
C SER A 70 -2.73 1.20 -23.80
N GLU A 71 -2.91 1.98 -24.87
CA GLU A 71 -1.97 3.04 -25.23
C GLU A 71 -1.86 3.98 -24.02
N VAL A 72 -0.74 3.89 -23.29
CA VAL A 72 -0.46 4.82 -22.20
C VAL A 72 -0.07 6.15 -22.85
N ASP A 73 -1.05 7.04 -23.08
CA ASP A 73 -0.78 8.45 -23.43
C ASP A 73 -0.33 9.21 -22.17
N TYR A 74 0.77 8.76 -21.56
CA TYR A 74 1.41 9.48 -20.48
C TYR A 74 2.20 10.63 -21.09
N LYS A 75 1.60 11.82 -21.09
CA LYS A 75 2.32 13.07 -21.34
C LYS A 75 2.85 13.55 -20.00
N PRO A 76 4.17 13.38 -19.71
CA PRO A 76 4.74 14.03 -18.55
C PRO A 76 4.44 15.52 -18.66
N LYS A 77 3.81 16.09 -17.64
CA LYS A 77 3.63 17.53 -17.54
C LYS A 77 5.03 18.12 -17.59
N GLN A 78 5.38 18.84 -18.66
CA GLN A 78 6.58 19.64 -18.65
C GLN A 78 6.41 20.63 -17.50
N LEU A 79 7.27 20.52 -16.49
CA LEU A 79 7.46 21.58 -15.51
C LEU A 79 7.84 22.82 -16.32
N SER A 80 6.94 23.80 -16.42
CA SER A 80 7.31 25.12 -16.91
C SER A 80 8.38 25.65 -15.95
N GLU A 81 9.46 26.23 -16.49
CA GLU A 81 10.60 26.80 -15.74
C GLU A 81 10.24 28.03 -14.87
N SER A 82 9.05 28.03 -14.26
CA SER A 82 8.49 29.09 -13.43
C SER A 82 7.92 28.47 -12.15
N ASP A 83 8.74 27.67 -11.47
CA ASP A 83 8.46 27.16 -10.11
C ASP A 83 8.82 28.19 -9.01
N ASP A 84 8.89 29.48 -9.34
CA ASP A 84 9.14 30.55 -8.36
C ASP A 84 7.88 30.95 -7.55
N ASP A 85 6.68 30.52 -7.96
CA ASP A 85 5.41 31.03 -7.39
C ASP A 85 4.57 29.99 -6.61
N LEU A 86 5.10 28.81 -6.29
CA LEU A 86 4.32 27.72 -5.64
C LEU A 86 4.71 27.38 -4.20
N TRP A 87 5.47 28.26 -3.53
CA TRP A 87 5.69 28.24 -2.09
C TRP A 87 5.52 29.64 -1.49
N THR A 88 4.30 30.00 -1.13
CA THR A 88 4.09 30.98 -0.05
C THR A 88 3.80 30.19 1.22
N GLU A 89 4.76 30.17 2.16
CA GLU A 89 4.42 29.90 3.57
C GLU A 89 3.43 30.99 4.00
N ALA A 90 2.23 30.57 4.41
CA ALA A 90 1.25 31.41 5.07
C ALA A 90 1.20 31.06 6.57
#